data_AF-B8Y4E9-F1
#
_entry.id   AF-B8Y4E9-F1
#
_cell.length_a   1.000
_cell.length_b   1.000
_cell.length_c   1.000
_cell.angle_alpha   90.00
_cell.angle_beta   90.00
_cell.angle_gamma   90.00
#
_symmetry.space_group_name_H-M   'P 1'
#
loop_
_entity.id
_entity.type
_entity.pdbx_description
1 polymer ?
#
loop_
_entity_poly.entity_id
_entity_poly.type
_entity_poly.pdbx_seq_one_letter_code
_entity_poly.pdbx_strand_id
1 'polypeptide(L)' 'MDAQAPDHLIRVVKGRPDAAELAALTAVVLARAAAHEGRHGGTAGSGPALAGWQRPERLRGFLGPRTWRDRRGEPRSA' A
#
# COMPACT_ATOMS: atom_id res chain seq x y z
N MET A 1 -3.34 -30.31 11.29
CA MET A 1 -2.80 -29.58 10.12
C MET A 1 -3.94 -28.71 9.62
N ASP A 2 -4.25 -27.66 10.38
CA ASP A 2 -5.35 -26.76 10.03
C ASP A 2 -4.85 -25.86 8.91
N ALA A 3 -5.34 -26.12 7.70
CA ALA A 3 -5.17 -25.21 6.60
C ALA A 3 -5.87 -23.91 7.01
N GLN A 4 -5.08 -22.92 7.43
CA GLN A 4 -5.56 -21.58 7.72
C GLN A 4 -6.28 -21.09 6.47
N ALA A 5 -7.62 -21.17 6.48
CA ALA A 5 -8.43 -20.48 5.49
C ALA A 5 -7.95 -19.03 5.51
N PRO A 6 -7.67 -18.41 4.34
CA PRO A 6 -7.09 -17.08 4.32
C PRO A 6 -8.00 -16.18 5.13
N ASP A 7 -7.48 -15.75 6.28
CA ASP A 7 -8.12 -14.80 7.17
C ASP A 7 -8.62 -13.68 6.27
N HIS A 8 -9.94 -13.43 6.27
CA HIS A 8 -10.63 -12.70 5.19
C HIS A 8 -9.77 -11.59 4.57
N LEU A 9 -9.49 -11.69 3.26
CA LEU A 9 -8.60 -10.75 2.54
C LEU A 9 -9.00 -9.28 2.74
N ILE A 10 -10.29 -9.02 2.97
CA ILE A 10 -10.86 -7.70 3.22
C ILE A 10 -11.90 -7.82 4.33
N ARG A 11 -11.78 -6.99 5.38
CA ARG A 11 -12.78 -6.86 6.45
C ARG A 11 -13.54 -5.55 6.32
N VAL A 12 -14.86 -5.62 6.26
CA VAL A 12 -15.74 -4.45 6.30
C VAL A 12 -16.01 -4.07 7.75
N VAL A 13 -15.54 -2.89 8.16
CA VAL A 13 -15.73 -2.38 9.54
C VAL A 13 -17.09 -1.69 9.70
N LYS A 14 -17.61 -1.07 8.64
CA LYS A 14 -18.88 -0.35 8.62
C LYS A 14 -19.49 -0.36 7.23
N GLY A 15 -20.83 -0.37 7.16
CA GLY A 15 -21.58 -0.36 5.91
C GLY A 15 -21.74 -1.75 5.29
N ARG A 16 -22.44 -1.80 4.16
CA ARG A 16 -22.60 -2.99 3.33
C ARG A 16 -22.37 -2.57 1.89
N PRO A 17 -21.17 -2.82 1.32
CA PRO A 17 -20.89 -2.41 -0.04
C PRO A 17 -21.79 -3.17 -1.00
N ASP A 18 -22.21 -2.49 -2.06
CA ASP A 18 -22.91 -3.16 -3.15
C ASP A 18 -21.93 -3.95 -4.04
N ALA A 19 -22.49 -4.66 -5.03
CA ALA A 19 -21.69 -5.47 -5.93
C ALA A 19 -20.72 -4.63 -6.80
N ALA A 20 -21.11 -3.42 -7.17
CA ALA A 20 -20.29 -2.54 -8.00
C ALA A 20 -19.09 -1.99 -7.20
N GLU A 21 -19.30 -1.62 -5.95
CA GLU A 21 -18.25 -1.18 -5.03
C GLU A 21 -17.24 -2.30 -4.75
N LEU A 22 -17.72 -3.54 -4.52
CA LEU A 22 -16.85 -4.70 -4.36
C LEU A 22 -16.05 -5.03 -5.62
N ALA A 23 -16.67 -4.92 -6.79
CA ALA A 23 -15.99 -5.12 -8.07
C ALA A 23 -14.91 -4.06 -8.29
N ALA A 24 -15.20 -2.78 -8.01
CA ALA A 24 -14.23 -1.69 -8.11
C ALA A 24 -13.03 -1.89 -7.18
N LEU A 25 -13.28 -2.28 -5.92
CA LEU A 25 -12.20 -2.58 -4.97
C LEU A 25 -11.33 -3.74 -5.45
N THR A 26 -11.94 -4.81 -5.95
CA THR A 26 -11.24 -5.98 -6.48
C THR A 26 -10.37 -5.59 -7.69
N ALA A 27 -10.90 -4.80 -8.62
CA ALA A 27 -10.16 -4.32 -9.78
C ALA A 27 -8.91 -3.52 -9.38
N VAL A 28 -9.00 -2.68 -8.34
CA VAL A 28 -7.84 -1.94 -7.81
C VAL A 28 -6.81 -2.88 -7.21
N VAL A 29 -7.23 -3.87 -6.42
CA VAL A 29 -6.30 -4.85 -5.81
C VAL A 29 -5.57 -5.63 -6.90
N LEU A 30 -6.28 -6.14 -7.91
CA LEU A 30 -5.68 -6.86 -9.03
C LEU A 30 -4.73 -5.98 -9.85
N ALA A 31 -5.11 -4.74 -10.15
CA ALA A 31 -4.24 -3.81 -10.86
C ALA A 31 -2.94 -3.53 -10.10
N ARG A 32 -3.00 -3.40 -8.77
CA ARG A 32 -1.81 -3.22 -7.93
C ARG A 32 -0.95 -4.47 -7.84
N ALA A 33 -1.56 -5.65 -7.76
CA ALA A 33 -0.84 -6.93 -7.76
C ALA A 33 -0.08 -7.11 -9.09
N ALA A 34 -0.74 -6.92 -10.24
CA ALA A 34 -0.10 -6.99 -11.54
C ALA A 34 1.04 -5.96 -11.70
N ALA A 35 0.83 -4.74 -11.20
CA ALA A 35 1.88 -3.71 -11.23
C ALA A 35 3.03 -3.98 -10.25
N HIS A 36 2.80 -4.77 -9.19
CA HIS A 36 3.86 -5.25 -8.29
C HIS A 36 4.65 -6.37 -8.96
N GLU A 37 3.99 -7.35 -9.56
CA GLU A 37 4.63 -8.41 -10.35
C GLU A 37 5.46 -7.83 -11.50
N GLY A 38 4.97 -6.84 -12.23
CA GLY A 38 5.75 -6.19 -13.28
C GLY A 38 7.00 -5.44 -12.80
N ARG A 39 7.06 -5.04 -11.52
CA ARG A 39 8.21 -4.33 -10.92
C ARG A 39 9.18 -5.27 -10.21
N HIS A 40 8.68 -6.38 -9.67
CA HIS A 40 9.42 -7.25 -8.75
C HIS A 40 9.50 -8.71 -9.23
N GLY A 41 8.85 -9.06 -10.35
CA GLY A 41 8.78 -10.41 -10.93
C GLY A 41 10.02 -10.83 -11.73
N GLY A 42 11.15 -10.13 -11.56
CA GLY A 42 12.46 -10.57 -12.06
C GLY A 42 13.22 -11.33 -10.97
N THR A 43 13.50 -12.62 -11.21
CA THR A 43 14.29 -13.48 -10.32
C THR A 43 15.74 -13.00 -10.27
N ALA A 44 16.06 -12.07 -9.36
CA ALA A 44 17.32 -11.94 -8.62
C ALA A 44 17.46 -10.51 -8.07
N GLY A 45 17.50 -10.37 -6.75
CA GLY A 45 18.28 -9.30 -6.12
C GLY A 45 17.57 -8.02 -5.70
N SER A 46 16.23 -7.94 -5.67
CA SER A 46 15.60 -6.86 -4.89
C SER A 46 15.45 -7.36 -3.46
N GLY A 47 16.44 -7.04 -2.60
CA GLY A 47 16.32 -7.22 -1.15
C GLY A 47 14.99 -6.61 -0.65
N PRO A 48 14.48 -7.03 0.52
CA PRO A 48 13.14 -6.65 0.96
C PRO A 48 12.99 -5.14 0.84
N ALA A 49 12.04 -4.70 0.01
CA ALA A 49 11.69 -3.31 -0.12
C ALA A 49 11.24 -2.86 1.27
N LEU A 50 12.18 -2.28 2.01
CA LEU A 50 11.92 -1.77 3.35
C LEU A 50 10.76 -0.80 3.18
N ALA A 51 9.63 -1.19 3.73
CA ALA A 51 8.42 -0.43 3.55
C ALA A 51 8.73 1.00 4.04
N GLY A 52 8.53 1.99 3.17
CA GLY A 52 8.97 3.38 3.36
C GLY A 52 8.23 4.13 4.46
N TRP A 53 7.80 3.42 5.51
CA TRP A 53 7.19 3.94 6.71
C TRP A 53 8.21 4.83 7.41
N GLN A 54 8.17 6.09 7.03
CA GLN A 54 8.87 7.11 7.74
C GLN A 54 8.10 7.41 9.03
N ARG A 55 8.76 7.20 10.16
CA ARG A 55 8.25 7.57 11.48
C ARG A 55 7.80 9.04 11.47
N PRO A 56 6.51 9.35 11.63
CA PRO A 56 6.00 10.73 11.64
C PRO A 56 6.68 11.60 12.69
N GLU A 57 7.02 11.03 13.84
CA GLU A 57 7.75 11.67 14.94
C GLU A 57 9.19 12.08 14.58
N ARG A 58 9.77 11.51 13.51
CA ARG A 58 11.10 11.85 13.00
C ARG A 58 11.07 12.96 11.93
N LEU A 59 9.89 13.43 11.54
CA LEU A 59 9.77 14.66 10.76
C LEU A 59 9.87 15.88 11.66
N ARG A 60 10.47 16.95 11.13
CA ARG A 60 10.12 18.30 11.57
C ARG A 60 8.59 18.43 11.43
N GLY A 61 7.91 18.75 12.53
CA GLY A 61 6.45 18.65 12.67
C GLY A 61 5.63 19.51 11.71
N PHE A 62 4.50 20.03 12.17
CA PHE A 62 3.64 20.87 11.35
C PHE A 62 4.38 22.15 10.90
N LEU A 63 4.79 22.19 9.63
CA LEU A 63 5.47 23.34 9.01
C LEU A 63 4.49 24.30 8.31
N GLY A 64 3.18 24.01 8.40
CA GLY A 64 2.11 24.86 7.87
C GLY A 64 0.96 24.06 7.23
N PRO A 65 -0.16 24.72 6.87
CA PRO A 65 -1.41 24.08 6.48
C PRO A 65 -1.37 23.15 5.26
N ARG A 66 -0.34 23.26 4.40
CA ARG A 66 -0.18 22.47 3.17
C ARG A 66 0.86 21.36 3.26
N THR A 67 1.55 21.27 4.40
CA THR A 67 2.70 20.37 4.59
C THR A 67 2.30 18.92 4.85
N TRP A 68 1.00 18.65 5.01
CA TRP A 68 0.45 17.29 5.10
C TRP A 68 0.52 16.52 3.76
N ARG A 69 0.66 17.23 2.63
CA ARG A 69 0.80 16.61 1.29
C ARG A 69 2.27 16.36 0.91
N ASP A 70 3.21 16.98 1.60
CA ASP A 70 4.60 17.08 1.19
C ASP A 70 5.42 15.83 1.54
N ARG A 71 4.86 14.65 1.30
CA ARG A 71 5.52 13.41 1.66
C ARG A 71 5.17 12.25 0.74
N ARG A 72 5.47 12.40 -0.55
CA ARG A 72 5.64 11.28 -1.48
C ARG A 72 6.73 11.59 -2.52
N GLY A 73 7.95 11.12 -2.24
CA GLY A 73 8.93 10.80 -3.27
C GLY A 73 9.69 11.97 -3.91
N GLU A 74 10.33 12.83 -3.12
CA GLU A 74 11.47 13.57 -3.67
C GLU A 74 12.68 12.61 -3.71
N PRO A 75 13.30 12.37 -4.88
CA PRO A 75 14.52 11.60 -4.93
C PRO A 75 15.60 12.34 -4.14
N ARG A 76 16.26 11.64 -3.21
CA ARG A 76 17.46 12.15 -2.54
C ARG A 76 18.54 12.35 -3.61
N SER A 77 18.68 13.57 -4.11
CA SER A 77 19.90 13.99 -4.80
C SER A 77 21.05 13.93 -3.81
N ALA A 78 22.11 13.23 -4.23
CA ALA A 78 23.39 13.14 -3.54
C ALA A 78 24.19 14.45 -3.68
#